data_AF-A0A846PHQ0-F1
#
_entry.id   AF-A0A846PHQ0-F1
#
_cell.length_a   1.000
_cell.length_b   1.000
_cell.length_c   1.000
_cell.angle_alpha   90.00
_cell.angle_beta   90.00
_cell.angle_gamma   90.00
#
_symmetry.space_group_name_H-M   'P 1'
#
loop_
_entity.id
_entity.type
_entity.pdbx_description
1 polymer ?
#
loop_
_entity_poly.entity_id
_entity_poly.type
_entity_poly.pdbx_seq_one_letter_code
_entity_poly.pdbx_strand_id
1 'polypeptide(L)'
;VDPGLHYILPVVRRMLRVNMREQVIDVPPQEIITEDNVVVTIDAVVYYQIMDPKRALYEIEDFELAIVKLAQTTLRNIVGEMTLDTCLTSRDRINTELRKVLDEATDKW
;
A
#
# COMPACT_ATOMS: atom_id res chain seq x y z
N VAL A 1 -24.78 -23.28 -5.14
CA VAL A 1 -23.90 -24.19 -5.90
C VAL A 1 -24.40 -25.60 -5.64
N ASP A 2 -24.88 -26.29 -6.68
CA ASP A 2 -25.57 -27.59 -6.60
C ASP A 2 -24.66 -28.77 -6.22
N PRO A 3 -25.19 -29.87 -5.65
CA PRO A 3 -24.38 -30.97 -5.12
C PRO A 3 -23.98 -31.98 -6.22
N GLY A 4 -22.66 -32.16 -6.39
CA GLY A 4 -22.03 -33.23 -7.16
C GLY A 4 -20.70 -33.65 -6.54
N LEU A 5 -20.30 -34.91 -6.71
CA LEU A 5 -19.06 -35.48 -6.14
C LEU A 5 -17.82 -34.81 -6.77
N HIS A 6 -17.22 -33.86 -6.05
CA HIS A 6 -15.95 -33.27 -6.45
C HIS A 6 -14.77 -34.10 -5.91
N TYR A 7 -14.02 -34.73 -6.81
CA TYR A 7 -12.70 -35.28 -6.51
C TYR A 7 -11.73 -34.11 -6.26
N ILE A 8 -11.48 -33.79 -4.99
CA ILE A 8 -10.47 -32.80 -4.59
C ILE A 8 -9.19 -33.57 -4.28
N LEU A 9 -8.22 -33.56 -5.22
CA LEU A 9 -6.89 -34.16 -5.00
C LEU A 9 -6.19 -33.47 -3.81
N PRO A 10 -5.86 -34.19 -2.73
CA PRO A 10 -5.35 -33.59 -1.48
C PRO A 10 -3.87 -33.16 -1.53
N VAL A 11 -3.14 -33.47 -2.60
CA VAL A 11 -1.67 -33.30 -2.66
C VAL A 11 -1.23 -31.84 -2.88
N VAL A 12 -2.09 -30.98 -3.43
CA VAL A 12 -1.72 -29.59 -3.78
C VAL A 12 -2.52 -28.56 -2.98
N ARG A 13 -2.93 -28.89 -1.76
CA ARG A 13 -3.63 -27.93 -0.89
C ARG A 13 -2.69 -27.44 0.20
N ARG A 14 -1.81 -26.52 -0.15
CA ARG A 14 -1.09 -25.71 0.84
C ARG A 14 -2.12 -24.73 1.41
N MET A 15 -2.62 -25.02 2.60
CA MET A 15 -3.57 -24.14 3.29
C MET A 15 -2.80 -22.92 3.80
N LEU A 16 -2.77 -21.84 3.01
CA LEU A 16 -2.17 -20.57 3.40
C LEU A 16 -3.19 -19.81 4.26
N ARG A 17 -2.86 -19.64 5.54
CA ARG A 17 -3.63 -18.81 6.47
C ARG A 17 -3.25 -17.36 6.22
N VAL A 18 -4.16 -16.58 5.64
CA VAL A 18 -3.99 -15.13 5.47
C VAL A 18 -4.63 -14.42 6.66
N ASN A 19 -3.92 -13.48 7.25
CA ASN A 19 -4.44 -12.66 8.35
C ASN A 19 -5.27 -11.51 7.76
N MET A 20 -6.55 -11.44 8.12
CA MET A 20 -7.48 -10.40 7.63
C MET A 20 -7.66 -9.24 8.63
N ARG A 21 -6.81 -9.16 9.65
CA ARG A 21 -6.82 -8.03 10.60
C ARG A 21 -6.08 -6.84 10.02
N GLU A 22 -6.32 -5.66 10.57
CA GLU A 22 -5.51 -4.49 10.28
C GLU A 22 -4.04 -4.76 10.62
N GLN A 23 -3.17 -4.46 9.67
CA GLN A 23 -1.73 -4.56 9.77
C GLN A 23 -1.11 -3.20 9.47
N VAL A 24 0.08 -2.99 10.03
CA VAL A 24 0.88 -1.78 9.85
C VAL A 24 2.12 -2.12 9.03
N ILE A 25 2.41 -1.26 8.05
CA ILE A 25 3.68 -1.22 7.33
C ILE A 25 4.31 0.15 7.57
N ASP A 26 5.57 0.13 8.01
CA ASP A 26 6.41 1.31 8.11
C ASP A 26 7.06 1.59 6.75
N VAL A 27 6.86 2.80 6.24
CA VAL A 27 7.55 3.27 5.03
C VAL A 27 8.86 3.91 5.48
N PRO A 28 10.02 3.43 4.98
CA PRO A 28 11.29 3.96 5.46
C PRO A 28 11.46 5.42 5.01
N PRO A 29 12.15 6.25 5.83
CA PRO A 29 12.29 7.67 5.55
C PRO A 29 12.93 7.94 4.19
N GLN A 30 12.45 8.96 3.49
CA GLN A 30 13.03 9.42 2.23
C GLN A 30 13.41 10.89 2.27
N GLU A 31 14.56 11.21 1.70
CA GLU A 31 14.96 12.58 1.43
C GLU A 31 14.38 13.03 0.09
N ILE A 32 13.58 14.09 0.11
CA ILE A 32 12.89 14.65 -1.05
C ILE A 32 13.22 16.14 -1.11
N ILE A 33 13.41 16.64 -2.33
CA ILE A 33 13.60 18.08 -2.58
C ILE A 33 12.23 18.65 -2.94
N THR A 34 11.79 19.66 -2.20
CA THR A 34 10.54 20.40 -2.45
C THR A 34 10.69 21.38 -3.61
N GLU A 35 9.58 21.96 -4.07
CA GLU A 35 9.57 22.95 -5.16
C GLU A 35 10.46 24.17 -4.86
N ASP A 36 10.54 24.57 -3.60
CA ASP A 36 11.36 25.69 -3.10
C ASP A 36 12.82 25.29 -2.80
N ASN A 37 13.28 24.14 -3.31
CA ASN A 37 14.66 23.66 -3.21
C ASN A 37 15.13 23.44 -1.76
N VAL A 38 14.21 23.02 -0.89
CA VAL A 38 14.50 22.60 0.48
C VAL A 38 14.56 21.08 0.54
N VAL A 39 15.54 20.54 1.26
CA VAL A 39 15.62 19.10 1.51
C VAL A 39 14.79 18.78 2.75
N VAL A 40 13.80 17.89 2.58
CA VAL A 40 12.94 17.41 3.66
C VAL A 40 13.05 15.90 3.77
N THR A 41 13.06 15.38 5.00
CA THR A 41 12.99 13.95 5.28
C THR A 41 11.57 13.63 5.74
N ILE A 42 10.91 12.68 5.06
CA ILE A 42 9.54 12.30 5.36
C ILE A 42 9.45 10.80 5.58
N ASP A 43 8.77 10.42 6.65
CA ASP A 43 8.36 9.07 7.00
C ASP A 43 6.82 8.95 6.99
N ALA A 44 6.32 7.74 6.82
CA ALA A 44 4.88 7.45 6.82
C ALA A 44 4.60 6.04 7.34
N VAL A 45 3.40 5.87 7.91
CA VAL A 45 2.89 4.58 8.37
C VAL A 45 1.60 4.28 7.62
N VAL A 46 1.52 3.11 7.01
CA VAL A 46 0.35 2.67 6.24
C VAL A 46 -0.38 1.58 7.01
N TYR A 47 -1.68 1.82 7.23
CA TYR A 47 -2.60 0.83 7.77
C TYR A 47 -3.33 0.16 6.61
N TYR A 48 -3.30 -1.16 6.54
CA TYR A 48 -4.00 -1.91 5.50
C TYR A 48 -4.73 -3.12 6.09
N GLN A 49 -5.76 -3.55 5.38
CA GLN A 49 -6.52 -4.76 5.72
C GLN A 49 -6.78 -5.55 4.44
N ILE A 50 -6.52 -6.85 4.50
CA ILE A 50 -6.79 -7.74 3.37
C ILE A 50 -8.29 -8.04 3.31
N MET A 51 -8.96 -7.56 2.24
CA MET A 51 -10.39 -7.78 2.01
C MET A 51 -10.68 -9.13 1.34
N ASP A 52 -9.90 -9.51 0.33
CA ASP A 52 -10.01 -10.82 -0.33
C ASP A 52 -8.66 -11.56 -0.30
N PRO A 53 -8.53 -12.62 0.52
CA PRO A 53 -7.29 -13.37 0.64
C PRO A 53 -6.96 -14.21 -0.59
N LYS A 54 -7.93 -14.46 -1.48
CA LYS A 54 -7.69 -15.17 -2.73
C LYS A 54 -6.98 -14.27 -3.73
N ARG A 55 -7.41 -13.01 -3.87
CA ARG A 55 -6.77 -12.06 -4.79
C ARG A 55 -5.37 -11.69 -4.32
N ALA A 56 -5.23 -11.36 -3.04
CA ALA A 56 -3.95 -11.00 -2.43
C ALA A 56 -2.85 -12.07 -2.58
N LEU A 57 -3.21 -13.36 -2.59
CA LEU A 57 -2.25 -14.48 -2.65
C LEU A 57 -1.86 -14.87 -4.08
N TYR A 58 -2.69 -14.57 -5.07
CA TYR A 58 -2.49 -14.98 -6.46
C TYR A 58 -2.10 -13.82 -7.39
N GLU A 59 -2.43 -12.57 -7.05
CA GLU A 59 -2.21 -11.41 -7.92
C GLU A 59 -0.84 -10.74 -7.69
N ILE A 60 -0.24 -10.87 -6.49
CA ILE A 60 1.07 -10.30 -6.17
C ILE A 60 1.94 -11.26 -5.32
N GLU A 61 3.23 -11.32 -5.64
CA GLU A 61 4.22 -12.16 -4.95
C GLU A 61 4.60 -11.59 -3.56
N ASP A 62 4.77 -10.27 -3.45
CA ASP A 62 5.04 -9.54 -2.20
C ASP A 62 4.29 -8.19 -2.21
N PHE A 63 3.12 -8.16 -1.57
CA PHE A 63 2.27 -6.97 -1.51
C PHE A 63 2.80 -5.94 -0.53
N GLU A 64 3.52 -6.34 0.52
CA GLU A 64 4.10 -5.41 1.50
C GLU A 64 5.14 -4.54 0.80
N LEU A 65 6.04 -5.16 0.02
CA LEU A 65 7.04 -4.45 -0.76
C LEU A 65 6.40 -3.53 -1.82
N ALA A 66 5.31 -3.97 -2.45
CA ALA A 66 4.60 -3.18 -3.44
C ALA A 66 3.98 -1.92 -2.81
N ILE A 67 3.31 -2.05 -1.65
CA ILE A 67 2.76 -0.93 -0.88
C ILE A 67 3.87 0.05 -0.51
N VAL A 68 5.00 -0.42 0.03
CA VAL A 68 6.12 0.45 0.42
C VAL A 68 6.63 1.24 -0.78
N LYS A 69 6.92 0.57 -1.90
CA LYS A 69 7.45 1.25 -3.10
C LYS A 69 6.47 2.25 -3.69
N LEU A 70 5.19 1.90 -3.68
CA LEU A 70 4.14 2.79 -4.17
C LEU A 70 4.01 4.02 -3.26
N ALA A 71 3.91 3.81 -1.94
CA ALA A 71 3.85 4.89 -0.97
C ALA A 71 5.03 5.85 -1.10
N GLN A 72 6.25 5.31 -1.25
CA GLN A 72 7.47 6.08 -1.48
C GLN A 72 7.42 6.94 -2.75
N THR A 73 6.98 6.34 -3.86
CA THR A 73 6.89 7.04 -5.15
C THR A 73 5.84 8.15 -5.09
N THR A 74 4.69 7.86 -4.48
CA THR A 74 3.60 8.82 -4.30
C THR A 74 3.99 9.98 -3.38
N LEU A 75 4.64 9.69 -2.24
CA LEU A 75 5.16 10.71 -1.33
C LEU A 75 6.16 11.62 -2.04
N ARG A 76 7.08 11.05 -2.83
CA ARG A 76 8.04 11.83 -3.62
C ARG A 76 7.35 12.77 -4.60
N ASN A 77 6.33 12.30 -5.32
CA ASN A 77 5.62 13.11 -6.30
C ASN A 77 4.85 14.25 -5.63
N ILE A 78 4.06 13.96 -4.59
CA ILE A 78 3.25 14.97 -3.90
C ILE A 78 4.14 16.05 -3.26
N VAL A 79 5.19 15.64 -2.56
CA VAL A 79 6.08 16.56 -1.83
C VAL A 79 6.98 17.34 -2.77
N GLY A 80 7.40 16.74 -3.89
CA GLY A 80 8.18 17.43 -4.92
C GLY A 80 7.41 18.56 -5.62
N GLU A 81 6.08 18.48 -5.65
CA GLU A 81 5.19 19.51 -6.21
C GLU A 81 4.73 20.56 -5.19
N MET A 82 5.20 20.49 -3.94
CA MET A 82 4.76 21.36 -2.86
C MET A 82 5.96 22.10 -2.25
N THR A 83 5.71 23.30 -1.72
CA THR A 83 6.69 24.05 -0.91
C THR A 83 6.72 23.55 0.53
N LEU A 84 7.80 23.81 1.27
CA LEU A 84 7.93 23.39 2.67
C LEU A 84 6.75 23.82 3.54
N ASP A 85 6.32 25.08 3.41
CA ASP A 85 5.23 25.64 4.21
C ASP A 85 3.89 24.95 3.91
N THR A 86 3.64 24.64 2.63
CA THR A 86 2.46 23.90 2.20
C THR A 86 2.50 22.47 2.71
N CYS A 87 3.66 21.81 2.70
CA CYS A 87 3.83 20.46 3.26
C CYS A 87 3.51 20.40 4.76
N LEU A 88 3.87 21.43 5.52
CA LEU A 88 3.58 21.49 6.97
C LEU A 88 2.12 21.77 7.27
N THR A 89 1.46 22.63 6.49
CA THR A 89 0.07 23.03 6.70
C THR A 89 -0.95 22.09 6.05
N SER A 90 -0.57 21.37 4.99
CA SER A 90 -1.48 20.56 4.16
C SER A 90 -1.33 19.05 4.39
N ARG A 91 -1.07 18.62 5.63
CA ARG A 91 -0.96 17.20 6.00
C ARG A 91 -2.20 16.39 5.60
N ASP A 92 -3.39 16.96 5.75
CA ASP A 92 -4.65 16.31 5.38
C ASP A 92 -4.76 16.05 3.87
N ARG A 93 -4.26 16.99 3.06
CA ARG A 93 -4.20 16.85 1.60
C ARG A 93 -3.24 15.75 1.19
N ILE A 94 -2.05 15.70 1.79
CA ILE A 94 -1.05 14.65 1.53
C ILE A 94 -1.65 13.28 1.88
N ASN A 95 -2.32 13.17 3.03
CA ASN A 95 -2.93 11.91 3.47
C ASN A 95 -4.07 11.47 2.53
N THR A 96 -4.89 12.40 2.06
CA THR A 96 -6.00 12.12 1.13
C THR A 96 -5.49 11.64 -0.23
N GLU A 97 -4.51 12.33 -0.80
CA GLU A 97 -3.93 11.96 -2.11
C GLU A 97 -3.15 10.64 -2.03
N LEU A 98 -2.35 10.44 -0.97
CA LEU A 98 -1.65 9.19 -0.74
C LEU A 98 -2.62 8.01 -0.62
N ARG A 99 -3.69 8.18 0.19
CA ARG A 99 -4.73 7.16 0.35
C ARG A 99 -5.41 6.83 -0.97
N LYS A 100 -5.75 7.84 -1.77
CA LYS A 100 -6.40 7.66 -3.07
C LYS A 100 -5.55 6.82 -4.04
N VAL A 101 -4.25 7.13 -4.15
CA VAL A 101 -3.34 6.40 -5.03
C VAL A 101 -3.08 4.97 -4.53
N LEU A 102 -2.96 4.80 -3.21
CA LEU A 102 -2.83 3.48 -2.59
C LEU A 102 -4.10 2.64 -2.84
N ASP A 103 -5.28 3.18 -2.56
CA ASP A 103 -6.57 2.50 -2.76
C ASP A 103 -6.72 2.04 -4.23
N GLU A 104 -6.50 2.93 -5.20
CA GLU A 104 -6.59 2.63 -6.64
C GLU A 104 -5.62 1.52 -7.09
N ALA A 105 -4.42 1.51 -6.53
CA ALA A 105 -3.45 0.47 -6.83
C ALA A 105 -3.78 -0.85 -6.13
N THR A 106 -4.28 -0.81 -4.90
CA THR A 106 -4.64 -1.99 -4.11
C THR A 106 -5.91 -2.67 -4.62
N ASP A 107 -6.86 -1.94 -5.23
CA ASP A 107 -8.08 -2.53 -5.83
C ASP A 107 -7.76 -3.57 -6.91
N LYS A 108 -6.57 -3.47 -7.52
CA LYS A 108 -6.07 -4.41 -8.54
C LYS A 108 -5.63 -5.75 -7.97
N TRP A 109 -5.55 -5.93 -6.65
CA TRP A 109 -5.15 -7.16 -5.96
C TRP A 109 -5.91 -7.37 -4.65
#